data_AF-A0A968MTT3-F1
#
_entry.id   AF-A0A968MTT3-F1
#
_cell.length_a   1.000
_cell.length_b   1.000
_cell.length_c   1.000
_cell.angle_alpha   90.00
_cell.angle_beta   90.00
_cell.angle_gamma   90.00
#
_symmetry.space_group_name_H-M   'P 1'
#
loop_
_entity.id
_entity.type
_entity.pdbx_description
1 polymer ?
#
loop_
_entity_poly.entity_id
_entity_poly.type
_entity_poly.pdbx_seq_one_letter_code
_entity_poly.pdbx_strand_id
1 'polypeptide(L)'
;MSVTKPSIPKGTRDFSPEEMNKRNYIFETLREIFSRFGYQQIETPAMENLSTLLGKYGEEGDKLLFRILDSGNFIGDSIDSFIDLA
;
A
#
# COMPACT_ATOMS: atom_id res chain seq x y z
N MET A 1 -18.72 19.63 -18.93
CA MET A 1 -17.90 18.66 -18.18
C MET A 1 -16.75 19.43 -17.55
N SER A 2 -16.65 19.42 -16.22
CA SER A 2 -15.55 20.09 -15.51
C SER A 2 -14.24 19.40 -15.87
N VAL A 3 -13.33 20.15 -16.52
CA VAL A 3 -11.97 19.67 -16.81
C VAL A 3 -11.17 19.70 -15.52
N THR A 4 -11.30 18.66 -14.70
CA THR A 4 -10.43 18.44 -13.55
C THR A 4 -9.07 17.99 -14.07
N LYS A 5 -8.03 18.82 -13.85
CA LYS A 5 -6.65 18.42 -14.13
C LYS A 5 -6.34 17.20 -13.28
N PRO A 6 -5.84 16.09 -13.87
CA PRO A 6 -5.33 14.97 -13.10
C PRO A 6 -4.24 15.46 -12.16
N SER A 7 -4.34 15.08 -10.89
CA SER A 7 -3.35 15.37 -9.86
C SER A 7 -3.09 14.11 -9.04
N ILE A 8 -1.85 13.90 -8.67
CA ILE A 8 -1.48 12.77 -7.81
C ILE A 8 -1.96 13.00 -6.37
N PRO A 9 -2.32 11.95 -5.61
CA PRO A 9 -2.71 12.07 -4.21
C PRO A 9 -1.63 12.76 -3.37
N LYS A 10 -2.05 13.54 -2.36
CA LYS A 10 -1.12 14.23 -1.46
C LYS A 10 -0.19 13.21 -0.78
N GLY A 11 1.11 13.53 -0.74
CA GLY A 11 2.12 12.65 -0.16
C GLY A 11 2.66 11.58 -1.11
N THR A 12 2.18 11.53 -2.35
CA THR A 12 2.72 10.68 -3.42
C THR A 12 3.53 11.51 -4.43
N ARG A 13 4.39 10.85 -5.21
CA ARG A 13 5.17 11.47 -6.28
C ARG A 13 5.42 10.47 -7.41
N ASP A 14 5.54 11.00 -8.62
CA ASP A 14 6.04 10.23 -9.77
C ASP A 14 7.57 10.11 -9.70
N PHE A 15 8.10 9.07 -10.35
CA PHE A 15 9.54 8.86 -10.48
C PHE A 15 9.95 8.95 -11.95
N SER A 16 10.91 9.83 -12.23
CA SER A 16 11.51 9.98 -13.55
C SER A 16 12.36 8.75 -13.94
N PRO A 17 12.69 8.58 -15.23
CA PRO A 17 13.58 7.49 -15.67
C PRO A 17 14.93 7.48 -14.94
N GLU A 18 15.51 8.64 -14.67
CA GLU A 18 16.79 8.74 -13.94
C GLU A 18 16.65 8.23 -12.50
N GLU A 19 15.57 8.57 -11.81
CA GLU A 19 15.30 8.10 -10.45
C GLU A 19 15.04 6.59 -10.43
N MET A 20 14.29 6.08 -11.40
CA MET A 20 14.04 4.65 -11.53
C MET A 20 15.33 3.86 -11.78
N ASN A 21 16.25 4.37 -12.60
CA ASN A 21 17.56 3.74 -12.82
C ASN A 21 18.35 3.63 -11.51
N LYS A 22 18.40 4.71 -10.71
CA LYS A 22 19.06 4.72 -9.40
C LYS A 22 18.39 3.74 -8.43
N ARG A 23 17.06 3.69 -8.42
CA ARG A 23 16.28 2.76 -7.58
C ARG A 23 16.53 1.30 -7.94
N ASN A 24 16.57 0.99 -9.23
CA ASN A 24 16.84 -0.37 -9.73
C ASN A 24 18.24 -0.84 -9.34
N TYR A 25 19.25 0.03 -9.40
CA TYR A 25 20.61 -0.29 -8.92
C TYR A 25 20.63 -0.71 -7.45
N ILE A 26 19.89 0.01 -6.58
CA ILE A 26 19.78 -0.32 -5.16
C ILE A 26 19.11 -1.68 -4.98
N PHE A 27 17.97 -1.91 -5.65
CA PHE A 27 17.26 -3.19 -5.53
C PHE A 27 18.07 -4.38 -6.04
N GLU A 28 18.81 -4.23 -7.14
CA GLU A 28 19.67 -5.28 -7.67
C GLU A 28 20.77 -5.65 -6.66
N THR A 29 21.43 -4.64 -6.10
CA THR A 29 22.47 -4.83 -5.08
C THR A 29 21.93 -5.61 -3.87
N LEU A 30 20.73 -5.23 -3.38
CA LEU A 30 20.10 -5.93 -2.27
C LEU A 30 19.72 -7.37 -2.63
N ARG A 31 19.09 -7.59 -3.80
CA ARG A 31 18.71 -8.93 -4.27
C ARG A 31 19.92 -9.86 -4.36
N GLU A 32 21.02 -9.38 -4.93
CA GLU A 32 22.27 -10.13 -5.02
C GLU A 32 22.77 -10.54 -3.63
N ILE A 33 22.84 -9.60 -2.69
CA ILE A 33 23.30 -9.87 -1.33
C ILE A 33 22.40 -10.90 -0.64
N PHE A 34 21.08 -10.69 -0.63
CA PHE A 34 20.14 -11.60 0.04
C PHE A 34 20.18 -13.02 -0.57
N SER A 35 20.28 -13.12 -1.89
CA SER A 35 20.39 -14.43 -2.57
C SER A 35 21.64 -15.21 -2.17
N ARG A 36 22.77 -14.53 -1.92
CA ARG A 36 24.03 -15.18 -1.47
C ARG A 36 23.89 -15.86 -0.12
N PHE A 37 22.97 -15.40 0.72
CA PHE A 37 22.67 -16.00 2.03
C PHE A 37 21.46 -16.94 2.01
N GLY A 38 20.94 -17.28 0.83
CA GLY A 38 19.83 -18.23 0.67
C GLY A 38 18.45 -17.67 1.02
N TYR A 39 18.32 -16.35 1.19
CA TYR A 39 17.00 -15.73 1.37
C TYR A 39 16.24 -15.70 0.05
N GLN A 40 14.92 -15.86 0.14
CA GLN A 40 14.01 -15.79 -1.00
C GLN A 40 13.09 -14.60 -0.84
N GLN A 41 12.82 -13.93 -1.95
CA GLN A 41 11.87 -12.83 -2.00
C GLN A 41 10.44 -13.38 -1.91
N ILE A 42 9.63 -12.78 -1.06
CA ILE A 42 8.18 -12.89 -1.10
C ILE A 42 7.61 -11.49 -1.32
N GLU A 43 6.47 -11.42 -1.98
CA GLU A 43 5.71 -10.20 -2.15
C GLU A 43 4.32 -10.45 -1.56
N THR A 44 3.83 -9.49 -0.80
CA THR A 44 2.48 -9.51 -0.23
C THR A 44 1.64 -8.46 -0.94
N PRO A 45 0.31 -8.62 -0.97
CA PRO A 45 -0.58 -7.58 -1.47
C PRO A 45 -0.29 -6.21 -0.83
N ALA A 46 -0.53 -5.13 -1.59
CA ALA A 46 -0.32 -3.76 -1.13
C ALA A 46 -1.37 -3.31 -0.09
N MET A 47 -2.42 -4.09 0.09
CA MET A 47 -3.54 -3.87 1.00
C MET A 47 -3.75 -5.16 1.77
N GLU A 48 -4.21 -5.05 3.00
CA GLU A 48 -4.46 -6.18 3.90
C GLU A 48 -5.80 -5.97 4.61
N ASN A 49 -6.35 -7.04 5.18
CA ASN A 49 -7.58 -6.96 5.95
C ASN A 49 -7.43 -6.02 7.14
N LEU A 50 -8.47 -5.22 7.41
CA LEU A 50 -8.48 -4.29 8.54
C LEU A 50 -8.27 -5.05 9.87
N SER A 51 -8.87 -6.23 10.00
CA SER A 51 -8.70 -7.13 11.15
C SER A 51 -7.25 -7.58 11.38
N THR A 52 -6.44 -7.67 10.32
CA THR A 52 -5.01 -7.99 10.39
C THR A 52 -4.19 -6.83 10.95
N LEU A 53 -4.57 -5.58 10.65
CA LEU A 53 -3.78 -4.39 10.94
C LEU A 53 -4.18 -3.67 12.24
N LEU A 54 -5.45 -3.77 12.66
CA LEU A 54 -5.96 -3.06 13.85
C LEU A 54 -5.27 -3.49 15.15
N GLY A 55 -4.99 -2.52 16.03
CA GLY A 55 -4.46 -2.75 17.36
C GLY A 55 -2.98 -3.19 17.41
N LYS A 56 -2.33 -3.42 16.26
CA LYS A 56 -0.90 -3.77 16.19
C LYS A 56 0.02 -2.59 16.45
N TYR A 57 -0.41 -1.38 16.09
CA TYR A 57 0.39 -0.16 16.13
C TYR A 57 -0.13 0.87 17.15
N GLY A 58 -1.04 0.47 18.04
CA GLY A 58 -1.69 1.35 19.02
C GLY A 58 -2.71 2.30 18.40
N GLU A 59 -3.40 3.06 19.26
CA GLU A 59 -4.52 3.93 18.84
C GLU A 59 -4.11 5.03 17.85
N GLU A 60 -2.89 5.53 17.94
CA GLU A 60 -2.37 6.52 16.98
C GLU A 60 -2.02 5.88 15.62
N GLY A 61 -1.57 4.63 15.60
CA GLY A 61 -1.28 3.90 14.37
C GLY A 61 -2.55 3.62 13.56
N ASP A 62 -3.64 3.26 14.24
CA ASP A 62 -4.92 2.94 13.60
C ASP A 62 -5.55 4.17 12.90
N LYS A 63 -5.21 5.39 13.33
CA LYS A 63 -5.65 6.65 12.71
C LYS A 63 -4.94 6.96 11.40
N LEU A 64 -3.80 6.32 11.13
CA LEU A 64 -2.97 6.55 9.94
C LEU A 64 -3.22 5.53 8.82
N LEU A 65 -4.14 4.58 9.02
CA LEU A 65 -4.49 3.58 8.02
C LEU A 65 -5.34 4.17 6.88
N PHE A 66 -4.93 3.92 5.64
CA PHE A 66 -5.76 4.18 4.47
C PHE A 66 -6.81 3.07 4.33
N ARG A 67 -8.08 3.41 4.55
CA ARG A 67 -9.21 2.46 4.43
C ARG A 67 -9.80 2.56 3.04
N ILE A 68 -10.01 1.40 2.42
CA ILE A 68 -10.71 1.28 1.13
C ILE A 68 -12.12 0.83 1.43
N LEU A 69 -13.10 1.58 0.93
CA LEU A 69 -14.50 1.29 1.13
C LEU A 69 -14.94 0.16 0.22
N ASP A 70 -15.75 -0.74 0.75
CA ASP A 70 -16.47 -1.72 -0.05
C ASP A 70 -17.55 -1.02 -0.88
N SER A 71 -17.44 -1.12 -2.21
CA SER A 71 -18.42 -0.61 -3.16
C SER A 71 -19.81 -1.29 -3.10
N GLY A 72 -19.94 -2.43 -2.41
CA GLY A 72 -21.16 -3.24 -2.32
C GLY A 72 -22.17 -2.80 -1.25
N ASN A 73 -21.73 -2.10 -0.20
CA ASN A 73 -22.56 -1.68 0.94
C ASN A 73 -22.68 -0.15 1.06
N PHE A 74 -22.97 0.53 -0.06
CA PHE A 74 -23.08 1.99 -0.11
C PHE A 74 -24.28 2.56 0.68
N ILE A 75 -25.26 1.74 1.07
CA ILE A 75 -26.46 2.17 1.80
C ILE A 75 -26.71 1.21 2.97
N GLY A 76 -26.07 1.48 4.10
CA GLY A 76 -26.32 0.76 5.34
C GLY A 76 -25.50 1.36 6.48
N ASP A 77 -26.14 2.18 7.30
CA ASP A 77 -25.59 2.65 8.57
C ASP A 77 -25.26 1.45 9.47
N SER A 78 -24.05 0.91 9.38
CA SER A 78 -23.45 0.08 10.44
C SER A 78 -21.99 -0.24 10.12
N ILE A 79 -21.16 -0.16 11.15
CA ILE A 79 -19.69 -0.16 11.14
C ILE A 79 -19.09 -1.55 10.82
N ASP A 80 -19.87 -2.56 10.42
CA ASP A 80 -19.47 -3.97 10.55
C ASP A 80 -19.37 -4.77 9.24
N SER A 81 -19.10 -4.14 8.10
CA SER A 81 -18.80 -4.91 6.87
C SER A 81 -17.75 -4.21 6.02
N PHE A 82 -16.48 -4.40 6.36
CA PHE A 82 -15.38 -4.13 5.44
C PHE A 82 -15.03 -5.45 4.73
N ILE A 83 -14.82 -5.38 3.41
CA ILE A 83 -14.40 -6.55 2.61
C ILE A 83 -13.11 -7.12 3.21
N ASP A 84 -13.13 -8.43 3.44
CA ASP A 84 -11.92 -9.21 3.55
C ASP A 84 -11.39 -9.49 2.15
N LEU A 85 -10.18 -9.03 1.84
CA LEU A 85 -9.40 -9.51 0.69
C LEU A 85 -8.00 -9.91 1.14
N ALA A 86 -7.69 -11.17 0.86
CA ALA A 86 -6.51 -11.93 1.27
C ALA A 86 -5.17 -11.39 0.77
#